data_AF-A0A2X2W1X8-F1
#
_entry.id   AF-A0A2X2W1X8-F1
#
_cell.length_a   1.000
_cell.length_b   1.000
_cell.length_c   1.000
_cell.angle_alpha   90.00
_cell.angle_beta   90.00
_cell.angle_gamma   90.00
#
_symmetry.space_group_name_H-M   'P 1'
#
loop_
_entity.id
_entity.type
_entity.pdbx_description
1 polymer ?
#
loop_
_entity_poly.entity_id
_entity_poly.type
_entity_poly.pdbx_seq_one_letter_code
_entity_poly.pdbx_strand_id
1 'polypeptide(L)'
;MTKALLSHPMRPANNGAGRIILWVRKNLFSSWSNSLLTLFCLWLMWILIPPLLNWAFLQANWVGSTRADCTKAGACWVFIHERFGQFMYGLYPHDQRWRINLALLVGLASIVPMFWKTMPRRGRYIAAWAVIYPIVVWWLMYGGFFGLERVETRQWGGLTLTLIIASVGIAGALPLGILLALGRRSHMPIVRMLSVIFIEFWRGVPLITVLFMSSVMLPLFMSEGTSIDKLIRALVGVILFQSAYVAEGRTRRVTGITERAV
;
A
#
# COMPACT_ATOMS: atom_id res chain seq x y z
N MET A 1 54.48 35.64 -15.91
CA MET A 1 54.41 34.78 -17.11
C MET A 1 54.49 33.34 -16.64
N THR A 2 53.56 32.40 -16.78
CA THR A 2 52.25 32.35 -17.44
C THR A 2 51.57 31.11 -16.82
N LYS A 3 50.43 31.28 -16.13
CA LYS A 3 49.64 30.14 -15.61
C LYS A 3 49.10 29.39 -16.82
N ALA A 4 49.63 28.19 -17.08
CA ALA A 4 49.09 27.28 -18.08
C ALA A 4 47.69 26.83 -17.63
N LEU A 5 46.68 27.34 -18.32
CA LEU A 5 45.29 26.90 -18.26
C LEU A 5 45.23 25.45 -18.73
N LEU A 6 45.17 24.51 -17.80
CA LEU A 6 44.77 23.13 -18.11
C LEU A 6 43.29 23.15 -18.49
N SER A 7 43.03 23.18 -19.79
CA SER A 7 41.73 22.90 -20.36
C SER A 7 41.33 21.47 -19.97
N HIS A 8 40.35 21.36 -19.08
CA HIS A 8 39.68 20.09 -18.85
C HIS A 8 39.03 19.69 -20.19
N PRO A 9 39.32 18.51 -20.77
CA PRO A 9 38.58 18.07 -21.94
C PRO A 9 37.12 17.92 -21.51
N MET A 10 36.24 18.73 -22.11
CA MET A 10 34.80 18.56 -21.97
C MET A 10 34.48 17.13 -22.40
N ARG A 11 34.07 16.28 -21.44
CA ARG A 11 33.50 14.97 -21.76
C ARG A 11 32.35 15.23 -22.74
N PRO A 12 32.33 14.63 -23.94
CA PRO A 12 31.19 14.76 -24.81
C PRO A 12 29.97 14.29 -24.03
N ALA A 13 28.94 15.13 -23.98
CA ALA A 13 27.65 14.76 -23.42
C ALA A 13 27.15 13.56 -24.23
N ASN A 14 27.40 12.35 -23.72
CA ASN A 14 26.99 11.13 -24.37
C ASN A 14 25.47 11.13 -24.35
N ASN A 15 24.87 11.41 -25.51
CA ASN A 15 23.44 11.48 -25.74
C ASN A 15 22.74 10.32 -25.01
N GLY A 16 21.63 10.59 -24.32
CA GLY A 16 20.90 9.58 -23.51
C GLY A 16 20.66 8.25 -24.24
N ALA A 17 20.52 8.29 -25.57
CA ALA A 17 20.44 7.13 -26.45
C ALA A 17 21.65 6.17 -26.35
N GLY A 18 22.88 6.68 -26.33
CA GLY A 18 24.08 5.85 -26.19
C GLY A 18 24.16 5.16 -24.83
N ARG A 19 23.68 5.84 -23.77
CA ARG A 19 23.59 5.28 -22.41
C ARG A 19 22.52 4.19 -22.31
N ILE A 20 21.39 4.36 -22.99
CA ILE A 20 20.31 3.36 -23.05
C ILE A 20 20.79 2.12 -23.83
N ILE A 21 21.44 2.30 -24.97
CA ILE A 21 21.95 1.18 -25.78
C ILE A 21 23.03 0.39 -25.02
N LEU A 22 23.96 1.09 -24.35
CA LEU A 22 24.97 0.45 -23.50
C LEU A 22 24.34 -0.28 -22.30
N TRP A 23 23.26 0.25 -21.73
CA TRP A 23 22.52 -0.42 -20.66
C TRP A 23 21.81 -1.68 -21.16
N VAL A 24 21.12 -1.62 -22.30
CA VAL A 24 20.43 -2.78 -22.89
C VAL A 24 21.42 -3.90 -23.20
N ARG A 25 22.56 -3.59 -23.81
CA ARG A 25 23.58 -4.60 -24.13
C ARG A 25 24.17 -5.23 -22.87
N LYS A 26 24.37 -4.44 -21.82
CA LYS A 26 24.96 -4.91 -20.55
C LYS A 26 23.97 -5.68 -19.66
N ASN A 27 22.67 -5.40 -19.74
CA ASN A 27 21.66 -5.95 -18.82
C ASN A 27 20.74 -6.99 -19.46
N LEU A 28 20.34 -6.84 -20.73
CA LEU A 28 19.46 -7.79 -21.44
C LEU A 28 20.26 -8.85 -22.21
N PHE A 29 21.40 -8.48 -22.79
CA PHE A 29 22.20 -9.35 -23.68
C PHE A 29 23.57 -9.71 -23.10
N SER A 30 23.69 -9.82 -21.77
CA SER A 30 24.98 -10.05 -21.11
C SER A 30 25.53 -11.48 -21.26
N SER A 31 24.65 -12.44 -21.53
CA SER A 31 24.94 -13.88 -21.67
C SER A 31 24.04 -14.45 -22.76
N TRP A 32 24.47 -15.53 -23.43
CA TRP A 32 23.64 -16.24 -24.41
C TRP A 32 22.30 -16.72 -23.81
N SER A 33 22.29 -17.15 -22.54
CA SER A 33 21.06 -17.52 -21.83
C SER A 33 20.12 -16.32 -21.60
N ASN A 34 20.67 -15.14 -21.26
CA ASN A 34 19.90 -13.92 -21.07
C ASN A 34 19.36 -13.38 -22.39
N SER A 35 20.12 -13.51 -23.48
CA SER A 35 19.69 -13.17 -24.83
C SER A 35 18.51 -14.05 -25.27
N LEU A 36 18.60 -15.37 -25.04
CA LEU A 36 17.52 -16.31 -25.37
C LEU A 36 16.26 -16.04 -24.53
N LEU A 37 16.41 -15.83 -23.21
CA LEU A 37 15.30 -15.51 -22.31
C LEU A 37 14.64 -14.18 -22.68
N THR A 38 15.44 -13.17 -23.05
CA THR A 38 14.93 -11.86 -23.50
C THR A 38 14.13 -12.01 -24.79
N LEU A 39 14.64 -12.75 -25.78
CA LEU A 39 13.92 -13.00 -27.03
C LEU A 39 12.63 -13.80 -26.79
N PHE A 40 12.67 -14.80 -25.90
CA PHE A 40 11.48 -15.56 -25.52
C PHE A 40 10.43 -14.69 -24.82
N CYS A 41 10.83 -13.82 -23.87
CA CYS A 41 9.92 -12.89 -23.22
C CYS A 41 9.32 -11.89 -24.21
N LEU A 42 10.10 -11.36 -25.16
CA LEU A 42 9.61 -10.47 -26.21
C LEU A 42 8.64 -11.19 -27.15
N TRP A 43 8.94 -12.43 -27.51
CA TRP A 43 8.06 -13.28 -28.31
C TRP A 43 6.74 -13.58 -27.57
N LEU A 44 6.81 -13.91 -26.27
CA LEU A 44 5.63 -14.13 -25.43
C LEU A 44 4.80 -12.85 -25.30
N MET A 45 5.44 -11.69 -25.08
CA MET A 45 4.76 -10.39 -25.06
C MET A 45 4.07 -10.10 -26.40
N TRP A 46 4.73 -10.41 -27.52
CA TRP A 46 4.15 -10.21 -28.85
C TRP A 46 2.94 -11.11 -29.11
N ILE A 47 2.91 -12.32 -28.57
CA ILE A 47 1.76 -13.21 -28.70
C ILE A 47 0.63 -12.83 -27.73
N LEU A 48 0.96 -12.41 -26.51
CA LEU A 48 -0.04 -12.21 -25.45
C LEU A 48 -0.68 -10.82 -25.48
N ILE A 49 0.11 -9.77 -25.74
CA ILE A 49 -0.33 -8.37 -25.59
C ILE A 49 -1.34 -7.96 -26.67
N PRO A 50 -1.10 -8.18 -27.98
CA PRO A 50 -2.04 -7.77 -29.03
C PRO A 50 -3.46 -8.36 -28.87
N PRO A 51 -3.65 -9.68 -28.63
CA PRO A 51 -5.00 -10.22 -28.44
C PRO A 51 -5.63 -9.74 -27.13
N LEU A 52 -4.84 -9.53 -26.06
CA LEU A 52 -5.35 -8.98 -24.81
C LEU A 52 -5.84 -7.54 -25.00
N LEU A 53 -5.09 -6.70 -25.72
CA LEU A 53 -5.49 -5.32 -26.02
C LEU A 53 -6.71 -5.28 -26.95
N ASN A 54 -6.75 -6.18 -27.94
CA ASN A 54 -7.89 -6.29 -28.85
C ASN A 54 -9.17 -6.65 -28.08
N TRP A 55 -9.08 -7.64 -27.18
CA TRP A 55 -10.20 -8.04 -26.33
C TRP A 55 -10.59 -6.96 -25.30
N ALA A 56 -9.61 -6.30 -24.66
CA ALA A 56 -9.84 -5.36 -23.57
C ALA A 56 -10.32 -3.98 -24.02
N PHE A 57 -9.92 -3.51 -25.21
CA PHE A 57 -10.21 -2.16 -25.68
C PHE A 57 -10.96 -2.11 -27.01
N LEU A 58 -10.46 -2.82 -28.03
CA LEU A 58 -10.96 -2.70 -29.40
C LEU A 58 -12.31 -3.40 -29.63
N GLN A 59 -12.48 -4.59 -29.07
CA GLN A 59 -13.71 -5.38 -29.13
C GLN A 59 -14.60 -5.21 -27.90
N ALA A 60 -14.23 -4.29 -27.00
CA ALA A 60 -14.86 -4.17 -25.70
C ALA A 60 -16.17 -3.37 -25.79
N ASN A 61 -17.15 -3.78 -24.99
CA ASN A 61 -18.46 -3.13 -24.93
C ASN A 61 -18.42 -2.04 -23.84
N TRP A 62 -18.40 -0.79 -24.28
CA TRP A 62 -18.28 0.40 -23.42
C TRP A 62 -19.63 0.97 -22.98
N VAL A 63 -20.67 0.79 -23.79
CA VAL A 63 -22.00 1.40 -23.59
C VAL A 63 -23.05 0.31 -23.52
N GLY A 64 -23.88 0.36 -22.48
CA GLY A 64 -24.93 -0.61 -22.18
C GLY A 64 -25.41 -0.40 -20.75
N SER A 65 -26.54 -1.00 -20.38
CA SER A 65 -27.11 -0.90 -19.03
C SER A 65 -27.28 -2.27 -18.38
N THR A 66 -27.24 -3.33 -19.17
CA THR A 66 -27.44 -4.70 -18.68
C THR A 66 -26.32 -5.63 -19.13
N ARG A 67 -26.17 -6.76 -18.43
CA ARG A 67 -25.22 -7.81 -18.80
C ARG A 67 -25.53 -8.43 -20.17
N ALA A 68 -26.78 -8.35 -20.63
CA ALA A 68 -27.21 -8.87 -21.92
C ALA A 68 -26.66 -8.05 -23.10
N ASP A 69 -26.30 -6.78 -22.84
CA ASP A 69 -25.76 -5.86 -23.85
C ASP A 69 -24.28 -6.16 -24.18
N CYS A 70 -23.62 -7.03 -23.40
CA CYS A 70 -22.22 -7.40 -23.61
C CYS A 70 -22.09 -8.60 -24.54
N THR A 71 -21.44 -8.38 -25.69
CA THR A 71 -21.03 -9.44 -26.62
C THR A 71 -19.93 -10.32 -26.01
N LYS A 72 -19.91 -11.63 -26.33
CA LYS A 72 -18.85 -12.57 -25.88
C LYS A 72 -17.49 -12.32 -26.55
N ALA A 73 -17.41 -11.41 -27.51
CA ALA A 73 -16.23 -11.14 -28.33
C ALA A 73 -15.16 -10.28 -27.64
N GLY A 74 -15.55 -9.50 -26.61
CA GLY A 74 -14.65 -8.59 -25.92
C GLY A 74 -14.98 -8.40 -24.44
N ALA A 75 -14.20 -7.56 -23.77
CA ALA A 75 -14.43 -7.22 -22.36
C ALA A 75 -15.73 -6.43 -22.17
N CYS A 76 -16.43 -6.69 -21.07
CA CYS A 76 -17.68 -6.02 -20.71
C CYS A 76 -17.40 -4.87 -19.72
N TRP A 77 -17.06 -3.68 -20.23
CA TRP A 77 -16.83 -2.50 -19.38
C TRP A 77 -18.12 -1.94 -18.78
N VAL A 78 -19.27 -2.21 -19.40
CA VAL A 78 -20.61 -1.90 -18.86
C VAL A 78 -20.76 -2.39 -17.42
N PHE A 79 -20.35 -3.63 -17.13
CA PHE A 79 -20.43 -4.17 -15.77
C PHE A 79 -19.57 -3.38 -14.78
N ILE A 80 -18.37 -2.96 -15.21
CA ILE A 80 -17.46 -2.19 -14.37
C ILE A 80 -18.04 -0.81 -14.08
N HIS A 81 -18.65 -0.14 -15.07
CA HIS A 81 -19.29 1.16 -14.88
C HIS A 81 -20.50 1.07 -13.95
N GLU A 82 -21.39 0.09 -14.15
CA GLU A 82 -22.58 -0.12 -13.32
C GLU A 82 -22.24 -0.50 -11.87
N ARG A 83 -21.15 -1.25 -11.66
CA ARG A 83 -20.68 -1.67 -10.32
C ARG A 83 -19.55 -0.81 -9.77
N PHE A 84 -19.17 0.28 -10.45
CA PHE A 84 -18.05 1.13 -10.04
C PHE A 84 -18.24 1.68 -8.63
N GLY A 85 -19.48 2.11 -8.30
CA GLY A 85 -19.82 2.59 -6.97
C GLY A 85 -19.61 1.54 -5.88
N GLN A 86 -19.86 0.25 -6.17
CA GLN A 86 -19.65 -0.84 -5.22
C GLN A 86 -18.16 -1.18 -5.06
N PHE A 87 -17.35 -1.07 -6.12
CA PHE A 87 -15.90 -1.22 -6.01
C PHE A 87 -15.24 -0.10 -5.21
N MET A 88 -15.73 1.13 -5.35
CA MET A 88 -15.21 2.29 -4.60
C MET A 88 -15.71 2.33 -3.17
N TYR A 89 -17.02 2.31 -2.97
CA TYR A 89 -17.66 2.60 -1.68
C TYR A 89 -18.20 1.36 -0.96
N GLY A 90 -18.17 0.17 -1.58
CA GLY A 90 -18.74 -1.04 -0.98
C GLY A 90 -20.26 -0.96 -0.89
N LEU A 91 -20.80 -1.35 0.28
CA LEU A 91 -22.24 -1.33 0.60
C LEU A 91 -22.67 0.01 1.23
N TYR A 92 -21.85 1.05 1.13
CA TYR A 92 -22.11 2.33 1.76
C TYR A 92 -23.29 3.08 1.08
N PRO A 93 -24.24 3.65 1.86
CA PRO A 93 -25.40 4.36 1.34
C PRO A 93 -25.02 5.46 0.34
N HIS A 94 -25.79 5.57 -0.75
CA HIS A 94 -25.46 6.45 -1.88
C HIS A 94 -25.47 7.94 -1.50
N ASP A 95 -26.41 8.34 -0.65
CA ASP A 95 -26.62 9.67 -0.09
C ASP A 95 -25.46 10.12 0.81
N GLN A 96 -24.77 9.19 1.47
CA GLN A 96 -23.69 9.52 2.40
C GLN A 96 -22.28 9.44 1.79
N ARG A 97 -22.15 9.03 0.52
CA ARG A 97 -20.83 8.87 -0.16
C ARG A 97 -19.97 10.12 -0.17
N TRP A 98 -20.58 11.30 -0.08
CA TRP A 98 -19.86 12.57 0.02
C TRP A 98 -18.90 12.60 1.22
N ARG A 99 -19.23 11.93 2.33
CA ARG A 99 -18.36 11.82 3.53
C ARG A 99 -17.03 11.17 3.18
N ILE A 100 -17.08 10.11 2.37
CA ILE A 100 -15.90 9.37 1.94
C ILE A 100 -15.10 10.17 0.92
N ASN A 101 -15.76 10.83 -0.04
CA ASN A 101 -15.09 11.71 -0.98
C ASN A 101 -14.39 12.87 -0.28
N LEU A 102 -15.01 13.44 0.75
CA LEU A 102 -14.42 14.50 1.56
C LEU A 102 -13.21 13.99 2.36
N ALA A 103 -13.30 12.80 2.97
CA ALA A 103 -12.14 12.15 3.61
C ALA A 103 -10.97 11.99 2.64
N LEU A 104 -11.23 11.48 1.43
CA LEU A 104 -10.22 11.29 0.39
C LEU A 104 -9.60 12.62 -0.07
N LEU A 105 -10.43 13.64 -0.31
CA LEU A 105 -9.95 14.96 -0.71
C LEU A 105 -9.09 15.61 0.37
N VAL A 106 -9.50 15.53 1.64
CA VAL A 106 -8.71 16.03 2.78
C VAL A 106 -7.39 15.24 2.89
N GLY A 107 -7.42 13.92 2.69
CA GLY A 107 -6.23 13.09 2.65
C GLY A 107 -5.25 13.50 1.55
N LEU A 108 -5.72 13.65 0.32
CA LEU A 108 -4.90 14.10 -0.79
C LEU A 108 -4.36 15.52 -0.58
N ALA A 109 -5.21 16.45 -0.15
CA ALA A 109 -4.83 17.83 0.13
C ALA A 109 -3.78 17.93 1.24
N SER A 110 -3.88 17.10 2.28
CA SER A 110 -2.92 17.08 3.39
C SER A 110 -1.58 16.40 3.07
N ILE A 111 -1.54 15.55 2.03
CA ILE A 111 -0.32 14.97 1.47
C ILE A 111 0.48 16.00 0.65
N VAL A 112 -0.18 16.93 -0.05
CA VAL A 112 0.50 17.96 -0.88
C VAL A 112 1.56 18.77 -0.10
N PRO A 113 1.26 19.34 1.09
CA PRO A 113 2.25 20.01 1.95
C PRO A 113 3.41 19.10 2.36
N MET A 114 3.19 17.79 2.43
CA MET A 114 4.21 16.82 2.83
C MET A 114 5.33 16.69 1.79
N PHE A 115 5.10 17.08 0.54
CA PHE A 115 6.12 17.08 -0.52
C PHE A 115 6.88 18.40 -0.64
N TRP A 116 6.46 19.46 0.07
CA TRP A 116 7.21 20.71 0.12
C TRP A 116 8.48 20.54 0.93
N LYS A 117 9.64 20.51 0.25
CA LYS A 117 10.96 20.35 0.87
C LYS A 117 11.34 21.50 1.82
N THR A 118 10.69 22.65 1.70
CA THR A 118 11.00 23.88 2.44
C THR A 118 10.43 23.91 3.87
N MET A 119 9.68 22.88 4.30
CA MET A 119 8.99 22.90 5.59
C MET A 119 9.93 22.53 6.76
N PRO A 120 10.19 23.44 7.73
CA PRO A 120 11.19 23.23 8.79
C PRO A 120 10.82 22.17 9.85
N ARG A 121 9.62 21.56 9.78
CA ARG A 121 9.13 20.55 10.73
C ARG A 121 8.42 19.37 10.06
N ARG A 122 8.87 18.99 8.87
CA ARG A 122 8.26 17.92 8.05
C ARG A 122 8.02 16.62 8.84
N GLY A 123 8.99 16.18 9.64
CA GLY A 123 8.86 14.94 10.43
C GLY A 123 7.74 14.98 11.48
N ARG A 124 7.54 16.12 12.16
CA ARG A 124 6.46 16.29 13.15
C ARG A 124 5.10 16.36 12.48
N TYR A 125 5.00 17.04 11.34
CA TYR A 125 3.77 17.08 10.54
C TYR A 125 3.37 15.68 10.08
N ILE A 126 4.31 14.88 9.57
CA ILE A 126 4.05 13.48 9.16
C ILE A 126 3.56 12.64 10.35
N ALA A 127 4.21 12.77 11.51
CA ALA A 127 3.81 12.02 12.71
C ALA A 127 2.42 12.43 13.21
N ALA A 128 2.13 13.74 13.24
CA ALA A 128 0.82 14.25 13.63
C ALA A 128 -0.27 13.81 12.62
N TRP A 129 0.02 13.91 11.33
CA TRP A 129 -0.88 13.48 10.26
C TRP A 129 -1.19 11.98 10.37
N ALA A 130 -0.16 11.15 10.60
CA ALA A 130 -0.34 9.70 10.74
C ALA A 130 -1.32 9.33 11.86
N VAL A 131 -1.41 10.11 12.94
CA VAL A 131 -2.34 9.83 14.05
C VAL A 131 -3.68 10.54 13.86
N ILE A 132 -3.67 11.81 13.48
CA ILE A 132 -4.88 12.64 13.41
C ILE A 132 -5.76 12.23 12.23
N TYR A 133 -5.17 11.98 11.05
CA TYR A 133 -5.91 11.64 9.84
C TYR A 133 -6.80 10.39 10.00
N PRO A 134 -6.31 9.22 10.47
CA PRO A 134 -7.17 8.06 10.65
C PRO A 134 -8.30 8.27 11.67
N ILE A 135 -8.07 9.08 12.71
CA ILE A 135 -9.11 9.43 13.69
C ILE A 135 -10.20 10.29 13.05
N VAL A 136 -9.80 11.30 12.27
CA VAL A 136 -10.73 12.16 11.54
C VAL A 136 -11.55 11.37 10.51
N VAL A 137 -10.90 10.48 9.75
CA VAL A 137 -11.59 9.62 8.78
C VAL A 137 -12.58 8.68 9.46
N TRP A 138 -12.17 8.04 10.56
CA TRP A 138 -13.06 7.19 11.35
C TRP A 138 -14.30 7.97 11.82
N TRP A 139 -14.09 9.16 12.37
CA TRP A 139 -15.18 9.98 12.89
C TRP A 139 -16.15 10.43 11.78
N LEU A 140 -15.60 10.87 10.64
CA LEU A 140 -16.39 11.33 9.50
C LEU A 140 -17.21 10.19 8.86
N MET A 141 -16.66 8.97 8.81
CA MET A 141 -17.33 7.83 8.18
C MET A 141 -18.32 7.11 9.09
N TYR A 142 -18.04 7.03 10.40
CA TYR A 142 -18.92 6.39 11.39
C TYR A 142 -20.21 7.18 11.61
N GLY A 143 -20.12 8.51 11.58
CA GLY A 143 -21.27 9.36 11.84
C GLY A 143 -21.74 9.26 13.30
N GLY A 144 -22.95 9.75 13.58
CA GLY A 144 -23.53 9.79 14.93
C GLY A 144 -23.28 11.07 15.72
N PHE A 145 -22.54 12.03 15.15
CA PHE A 145 -22.27 13.34 15.76
C PHE A 145 -22.87 14.44 14.86
N PHE A 146 -23.38 15.53 15.45
CA PHE A 146 -24.05 16.63 14.71
C PHE A 146 -25.31 16.22 13.91
N GLY A 147 -26.04 15.17 14.32
CA GLY A 147 -27.24 14.71 13.62
C GLY A 147 -26.95 13.90 12.36
N LEU A 148 -25.69 13.53 12.11
CA LEU A 148 -25.32 12.62 11.02
C LEU A 148 -25.82 11.21 11.32
N GLU A 149 -26.52 10.61 10.36
CA GLU A 149 -26.91 9.21 10.42
C GLU A 149 -25.68 8.30 10.61
N ARG A 150 -25.83 7.31 11.50
CA ARG A 150 -24.78 6.38 11.89
C ARG A 150 -24.72 5.24 10.88
N VAL A 151 -23.56 5.06 10.25
CA VAL A 151 -23.34 3.97 9.28
C VAL A 151 -22.52 2.88 9.92
N GLU A 152 -23.12 1.70 10.06
CA GLU A 152 -22.43 0.55 10.65
C GLU A 152 -21.17 0.18 9.85
N THR A 153 -20.10 -0.18 10.58
CA THR A 153 -18.83 -0.62 9.98
C THR A 153 -18.98 -1.85 9.08
N ARG A 154 -20.08 -2.60 9.22
CA ARG A 154 -20.43 -3.76 8.39
C ARG A 154 -20.70 -3.39 6.93
N GLN A 155 -21.20 -2.18 6.69
CA GLN A 155 -21.53 -1.69 5.34
C GLN A 155 -20.31 -1.08 4.63
N TRP A 156 -19.21 -0.89 5.35
CA TRP A 156 -17.99 -0.31 4.79
C TRP A 156 -17.29 -1.35 3.92
N GLY A 157 -16.86 -0.94 2.73
CA GLY A 157 -16.21 -1.85 1.79
C GLY A 157 -15.56 -1.14 0.62
N GLY A 158 -15.11 -1.94 -0.35
CA GLY A 158 -14.42 -1.42 -1.53
C GLY A 158 -13.05 -0.82 -1.22
N LEU A 159 -12.59 0.04 -2.12
CA LEU A 159 -11.30 0.72 -2.03
C LEU A 159 -11.18 1.62 -0.79
N THR A 160 -12.30 2.14 -0.30
CA THR A 160 -12.28 3.02 0.87
C THR A 160 -11.88 2.27 2.13
N LEU A 161 -12.40 1.05 2.32
CA LEU A 161 -12.01 0.18 3.43
C LEU A 161 -10.52 -0.18 3.38
N THR A 162 -9.99 -0.47 2.18
CA THR A 162 -8.56 -0.81 2.04
C THR A 162 -7.67 0.38 2.35
N LEU A 163 -8.04 1.59 1.93
CA LEU A 163 -7.32 2.82 2.27
C LEU A 163 -7.35 3.12 3.78
N ILE A 164 -8.48 2.89 4.45
CA ILE A 164 -8.59 3.05 5.91
C ILE A 164 -7.68 2.05 6.61
N ILE A 165 -7.78 0.76 6.28
CA ILE A 165 -6.95 -0.29 6.88
C ILE A 165 -5.47 -0.01 6.64
N ALA A 166 -5.09 0.42 5.44
CA ALA A 166 -3.71 0.76 5.12
C ALA A 166 -3.21 1.98 5.92
N SER A 167 -3.98 3.07 5.97
CA SER A 167 -3.58 4.29 6.69
C SER A 167 -3.50 4.07 8.20
N VAL A 168 -4.54 3.51 8.82
CA VAL A 168 -4.59 3.18 10.25
C VAL A 168 -3.54 2.12 10.60
N GLY A 169 -3.39 1.10 9.76
CA GLY A 169 -2.42 0.03 9.91
C GLY A 169 -0.99 0.58 9.95
N ILE A 170 -0.61 1.41 8.98
CA ILE A 170 0.71 2.06 8.96
C ILE A 170 0.89 2.98 10.18
N ALA A 171 -0.11 3.79 10.50
CA ALA A 171 -0.06 4.72 11.62
C ALA A 171 0.17 4.02 12.97
N GLY A 172 -0.48 2.88 13.21
CA GLY A 172 -0.31 2.09 14.44
C GLY A 172 0.92 1.18 14.41
N ALA A 173 1.22 0.57 13.26
CA ALA A 173 2.32 -0.39 13.13
C ALA A 173 3.70 0.26 13.19
N LEU A 174 3.85 1.50 12.71
CA LEU A 174 5.11 2.23 12.76
C LEU A 174 5.62 2.46 14.20
N PRO A 175 4.86 3.11 15.12
CA PRO A 175 5.33 3.32 16.49
C PRO A 175 5.54 2.00 17.23
N LEU A 176 4.63 1.03 17.05
CA LEU A 176 4.75 -0.28 17.68
C LEU A 176 5.99 -1.04 17.17
N GLY A 177 6.23 -1.04 15.86
CA GLY A 177 7.39 -1.68 15.24
C GLY A 177 8.71 -1.01 15.64
N ILE A 178 8.73 0.32 15.80
CA ILE A 178 9.90 1.04 16.33
C ILE A 178 10.16 0.63 17.79
N LEU A 179 9.12 0.57 18.62
CA LEU A 179 9.24 0.18 20.02
C LEU A 179 9.77 -1.26 20.17
N LEU A 180 9.26 -2.20 19.37
CA LEU A 180 9.74 -3.59 19.34
C LEU A 180 11.18 -3.70 18.82
N ALA A 181 11.56 -2.91 17.81
CA ALA A 181 12.93 -2.88 17.29
C ALA A 181 13.93 -2.35 18.33
N LEU A 182 13.53 -1.35 19.11
CA LEU A 182 14.33 -0.83 20.24
C LEU A 182 14.38 -1.85 21.39
N GLY A 183 13.25 -2.48 21.72
CA GLY A 183 13.16 -3.52 22.75
C GLY A 183 14.11 -4.70 22.49
N ARG A 184 14.25 -5.11 21.23
CA ARG A 184 15.20 -6.16 20.82
C ARG A 184 16.67 -5.81 21.05
N ARG A 185 17.02 -4.53 21.11
CA ARG A 185 18.38 -4.02 21.38
C ARG A 185 18.60 -3.66 22.86
N SER A 186 17.57 -3.79 23.69
CA SER A 186 17.68 -3.47 25.12
C SER A 186 18.64 -4.42 25.82
N HIS A 187 19.38 -3.88 26.79
CA HIS A 187 20.26 -4.65 27.67
C HIS A 187 19.45 -5.52 28.66
N MET A 188 18.18 -5.20 28.89
CA MET A 188 17.32 -5.99 29.78
C MET A 188 16.85 -7.28 29.08
N PRO A 189 17.21 -8.47 29.61
CA PRO A 189 16.96 -9.74 28.93
C PRO A 189 15.46 -10.03 28.74
N ILE A 190 14.61 -9.63 29.69
CA ILE A 190 13.16 -9.83 29.64
C ILE A 190 12.55 -9.06 28.45
N VAL A 191 12.84 -7.77 28.31
CA VAL A 191 12.30 -6.93 27.24
C VAL A 191 12.78 -7.41 25.87
N ARG A 192 14.05 -7.79 25.78
CA ARG A 192 14.62 -8.38 24.57
C ARG A 192 13.91 -9.68 24.18
N MET A 193 13.71 -10.59 25.14
CA MET A 193 13.07 -11.88 24.92
C MET A 193 11.62 -11.70 24.44
N LEU A 194 10.82 -10.88 25.13
CA LEU A 194 9.43 -10.60 24.75
C LEU A 194 9.34 -10.01 23.34
N SER A 195 10.22 -9.07 22.99
CA SER A 195 10.24 -8.45 21.66
C SER A 195 10.61 -9.45 20.56
N VAL A 196 11.58 -10.33 20.81
CA VAL A 196 12.00 -11.37 19.85
C VAL A 196 10.88 -12.39 19.64
N ILE A 197 10.30 -12.91 20.72
CA ILE A 197 9.19 -13.88 20.64
C ILE A 197 8.03 -13.29 19.85
N PHE A 198 7.64 -12.05 20.15
CA PHE A 198 6.57 -11.38 19.42
C PHE A 198 6.87 -11.26 17.91
N ILE A 199 8.06 -10.77 17.55
CA ILE A 199 8.43 -10.56 16.14
C ILE A 199 8.47 -11.89 15.37
N GLU A 200 9.10 -12.92 15.94
CA GLU A 200 9.22 -14.22 15.27
C GLU A 200 7.88 -14.95 15.18
N PHE A 201 7.04 -14.88 16.21
CA PHE A 201 5.69 -15.46 16.18
C PHE A 201 4.83 -14.85 15.08
N TRP A 202 4.69 -13.52 15.04
CA TRP A 202 3.83 -12.84 14.07
C TRP A 202 4.31 -12.95 12.63
N ARG A 203 5.61 -13.18 12.41
CA ARG A 203 6.17 -13.43 11.09
C ARG A 203 6.03 -14.88 10.64
N GLY A 204 5.94 -15.82 11.58
CA GLY A 204 5.67 -17.23 11.30
C GLY A 204 4.20 -17.54 11.02
N VAL A 205 3.28 -16.69 11.50
CA VAL A 205 1.83 -16.90 11.34
C VAL A 205 1.31 -16.19 10.08
N PRO A 206 0.61 -16.88 9.15
CA PRO A 206 0.05 -16.23 7.98
C PRO A 206 -1.07 -15.26 8.36
N LEU A 207 -1.06 -14.02 7.83
CA LEU A 207 -2.08 -13.00 8.12
C LEU A 207 -3.51 -13.51 7.88
N ILE A 208 -3.72 -14.32 6.83
CA ILE A 208 -5.02 -14.90 6.52
C ILE A 208 -5.55 -15.77 7.66
N THR A 209 -4.69 -16.50 8.36
CA THR A 209 -5.10 -17.36 9.48
C THR A 209 -5.54 -16.52 10.68
N VAL A 210 -4.85 -15.41 10.98
CA VAL A 210 -5.24 -14.48 12.05
C VAL A 210 -6.56 -13.81 11.72
N LEU A 211 -6.73 -13.34 10.48
CA LEU A 211 -7.97 -12.71 10.03
C LEU A 211 -9.14 -13.69 10.05
N PHE A 212 -8.92 -14.95 9.64
CA PHE A 212 -9.94 -15.99 9.66
C PHE A 212 -10.29 -16.43 11.09
N MET A 213 -9.29 -16.74 11.91
CA MET A 213 -9.47 -17.11 13.33
C MET A 213 -10.16 -15.99 14.10
N SER A 214 -9.72 -14.76 13.87
CA SER A 214 -10.44 -13.60 14.39
C SER A 214 -11.86 -13.64 13.87
N SER A 215 -12.12 -13.47 12.57
CA SER A 215 -13.48 -13.30 12.01
C SER A 215 -14.46 -14.44 12.31
N VAL A 216 -14.01 -15.69 12.42
CA VAL A 216 -14.87 -16.88 12.48
C VAL A 216 -14.90 -17.52 13.87
N MET A 217 -13.76 -17.64 14.57
CA MET A 217 -13.73 -18.27 15.90
C MET A 217 -14.08 -17.30 17.03
N LEU A 218 -13.58 -16.06 17.01
CA LEU A 218 -13.83 -15.10 18.09
C LEU A 218 -15.33 -14.78 18.32
N PRO A 219 -16.22 -14.68 17.30
CA PRO A 219 -17.65 -14.49 17.53
C PRO A 219 -18.31 -15.67 18.22
N LEU A 220 -17.79 -16.90 18.06
CA LEU A 220 -18.35 -18.10 18.69
C LEU A 220 -18.12 -18.12 20.22
N PHE A 221 -17.08 -17.42 20.70
CA PHE A 221 -16.75 -17.31 22.12
C PHE A 221 -17.34 -16.05 22.78
N MET A 222 -17.89 -15.11 22.01
CA MET A 222 -18.54 -13.92 22.55
C MET A 222 -20.05 -14.10 22.55
N SER A 223 -20.69 -13.91 23.72
CA SER A 223 -22.14 -13.96 23.86
C SER A 223 -22.83 -12.92 22.97
N GLU A 224 -24.03 -13.25 22.49
CA GLU A 224 -24.90 -12.36 21.73
C GLU A 224 -25.17 -11.06 22.50
N GLY A 225 -24.43 -9.98 22.18
CA GLY A 225 -24.60 -8.67 22.83
C GLY A 225 -23.37 -7.77 22.81
N THR A 226 -22.16 -8.32 22.79
CA THR A 226 -20.91 -7.53 22.67
C THR A 226 -20.25 -7.77 21.31
N SER A 227 -20.88 -7.29 20.24
CA SER A 227 -20.32 -7.42 18.89
C SER A 227 -19.14 -6.45 18.71
N ILE A 228 -17.92 -6.89 19.02
CA ILE A 228 -16.72 -6.15 18.59
C ILE A 228 -16.73 -6.08 17.07
N ASP A 229 -16.69 -4.85 16.54
CA ASP A 229 -16.70 -4.56 15.10
C ASP A 229 -15.66 -5.43 14.35
N LYS A 230 -16.11 -6.05 13.25
CA LYS A 230 -15.23 -6.84 12.37
C LYS A 230 -14.02 -6.02 11.90
N LEU A 231 -14.23 -4.73 11.68
CA LEU A 231 -13.20 -3.78 11.29
C LEU A 231 -12.11 -3.61 12.35
N ILE A 232 -12.48 -3.41 13.62
CA ILE A 232 -11.51 -3.20 14.72
C ILE A 232 -10.62 -4.43 14.88
N ARG A 233 -11.22 -5.62 14.83
CA ARG A 233 -10.50 -6.90 14.89
C ARG A 233 -9.51 -7.09 13.75
N ALA A 234 -9.92 -6.74 12.53
CA ALA A 234 -9.03 -6.76 11.38
C ALA A 234 -7.89 -5.74 11.54
N LEU A 235 -8.19 -4.52 12.01
CA LEU A 235 -7.20 -3.48 12.25
C LEU A 235 -6.15 -3.91 13.27
N VAL A 236 -6.56 -4.48 14.40
CA VAL A 236 -5.62 -4.99 15.42
C VAL A 236 -4.71 -6.06 14.84
N GLY A 237 -5.27 -7.05 14.11
CA GLY A 237 -4.47 -8.09 13.47
C GLY A 237 -3.47 -7.53 12.45
N VAL A 238 -3.89 -6.57 11.63
CA VAL A 238 -3.03 -5.90 10.64
C VAL A 238 -1.92 -5.09 11.32
N ILE A 239 -2.23 -4.33 12.38
CA ILE A 239 -1.24 -3.52 13.12
C ILE A 239 -0.17 -4.43 13.75
N LEU A 240 -0.58 -5.51 14.41
CA LEU A 240 0.35 -6.44 15.06
C LEU A 240 1.26 -7.10 14.02
N PHE A 241 0.68 -7.65 12.95
CA PHE A 241 1.44 -8.25 11.85
C PHE A 241 2.39 -7.25 11.21
N GLN A 242 1.89 -6.10 10.77
CA GLN A 242 2.69 -5.07 10.10
C GLN A 242 3.80 -4.51 11.01
N SER A 243 3.56 -4.40 12.33
CA SER A 243 4.57 -3.94 13.29
C SER A 243 5.78 -4.89 13.37
N ALA A 244 5.56 -6.21 13.27
CA ALA A 244 6.62 -7.22 13.29
C ALA A 244 7.53 -7.12 12.05
N TYR A 245 6.96 -6.92 10.86
CA TYR A 245 7.73 -6.71 9.63
C TYR A 245 8.49 -5.38 9.64
N VAL A 246 7.87 -4.30 10.15
CA VAL A 246 8.55 -3.01 10.32
C VAL A 246 9.73 -3.14 11.29
N ALA A 247 9.55 -3.82 12.42
CA ALA A 247 10.57 -4.01 13.44
C ALA A 247 11.80 -4.77 12.91
N GLU A 248 11.58 -5.82 12.11
CA GLU A 248 12.65 -6.57 11.47
C GLU A 248 13.45 -5.70 10.48
N GLY A 249 12.76 -5.03 9.56
CA GLY A 249 13.39 -4.18 8.55
C GLY A 249 14.20 -3.03 9.17
N ARG A 250 13.71 -2.44 10.27
CA ARG A 250 14.43 -1.40 11.01
C ARG A 250 15.68 -1.94 11.66
N THR A 251 15.62 -3.14 12.24
CA THR A 251 16.79 -3.73 12.90
C THR A 251 17.91 -4.03 11.90
N ARG A 252 17.60 -4.60 10.73
CA ARG A 252 18.60 -4.86 9.67
C ARG A 252 19.27 -3.57 9.19
N ARG A 253 18.51 -2.48 9.06
CA ARG A 253 19.05 -1.19 8.62
C ARG A 253 20.05 -0.61 9.61
N VAL A 254 19.80 -0.78 10.91
CA VAL A 254 20.71 -0.24 11.93
C VAL A 254 21.95 -1.13 12.11
N THR A 255 21.85 -2.46 11.96
CA THR A 255 23.06 -3.33 11.91
C THR A 255 23.92 -3.08 10.67
N GLY A 256 23.30 -2.86 9.50
CA GLY A 256 24.05 -2.55 8.26
C GLY A 256 24.73 -1.18 8.24
N ILE A 257 24.33 -0.23 9.13
CA ILE A 257 25.07 1.02 9.33
C ILE A 257 26.30 0.77 10.20
N THR A 258 26.19 -0.05 11.25
CA THR A 258 27.35 -0.42 12.09
C THR A 258 28.37 -1.27 11.33
N GLU A 259 27.97 -2.16 10.42
CA GLU A 259 28.91 -2.94 9.58
C GLU A 259 29.60 -2.12 8.49
N ARG A 260 29.05 -0.96 8.09
CA ARG A 260 29.71 -0.03 7.15
C ARG A 260 30.56 1.03 7.84
N ALA A 261 30.46 1.13 9.16
CA ALA A 261 31.20 2.08 9.99
C ALA A 261 32.41 1.44 10.68
N VAL A 262 32.65 0.15 10.45
CA VAL A 262 33.83 -0.65 10.83
C VAL A 262 34.52 -1.08 9.55
#